data_AF-C6XE81-F1
#
_entry.id   AF-C6XE81-F1
#
_cell.length_a   1.000
_cell.length_b   1.000
_cell.length_c   1.000
_cell.angle_alpha   90.00
_cell.angle_beta   90.00
_cell.angle_gamma   90.00
#
_symmetry.space_group_name_H-M   'P 1'
#
loop_
_entity.id
_entity.type
_entity.pdbx_description
1 polymer ?
#
loop_
_entity_poly.entity_id
_entity_poly.type
_entity_poly.pdbx_seq_one_letter_code
_entity_poly.pdbx_strand_id
1 'polypeptide(L)'
;MTQLAWGKRVSEQFRARVMQICAALNWSEQHANWLMACMAFESGESFKPDVKNAAGSGATGLIQFMPSTARGLGTSIMALELMTSEKQLDYVEKYFKPYARRINSLSDMYMAILLPKYVGAGEDAILFSDGVAYRQNAGLDANRDGKITKKEATAKVQAKLDKGMRAQYVL
;
A
#
# COMPACT_ATOMS: atom_id res chain seq x y z
N MET A 1 -15.46 -18.55 7.29
CA MET A 1 -15.12 -17.20 7.77
C MET A 1 -13.97 -16.71 6.91
N THR A 2 -14.12 -15.55 6.29
CA THR A 2 -13.09 -14.93 5.46
C THR A 2 -11.94 -14.46 6.33
N GLN A 3 -10.71 -14.89 6.01
CA GLN A 3 -9.51 -14.45 6.71
C GLN A 3 -9.01 -13.11 6.14
N LEU A 4 -8.72 -12.16 7.02
CA LEU A 4 -8.16 -10.86 6.70
C LEU A 4 -6.81 -10.66 7.41
N ALA A 5 -5.75 -10.49 6.62
CA ALA A 5 -4.41 -10.15 7.07
C ALA A 5 -4.48 -8.91 7.94
N TRP A 6 -3.86 -8.98 9.12
CA TRP A 6 -3.87 -7.89 10.10
C TRP A 6 -5.26 -7.50 10.64
N GLY A 7 -6.31 -8.31 10.41
CA GLY A 7 -7.66 -8.01 10.86
C GLY A 7 -7.80 -7.76 12.36
N LYS A 8 -6.98 -8.41 13.21
CA LYS A 8 -6.93 -8.19 14.67
C LYS A 8 -6.27 -6.87 15.08
N ARG A 9 -5.58 -6.17 14.17
CA ARG A 9 -4.90 -4.90 14.46
C ARG A 9 -5.76 -3.67 14.24
N VAL A 10 -6.94 -3.85 13.64
CA VAL A 10 -7.83 -2.75 13.25
C VAL A 10 -9.22 -2.95 13.83
N SER A 11 -10.03 -1.88 13.83
CA SER A 11 -11.41 -1.92 14.30
C SER A 11 -12.30 -2.76 13.37
N GLU A 12 -13.48 -3.14 13.86
CA GLU A 12 -14.48 -3.81 13.02
C GLU A 12 -14.96 -2.90 11.88
N GLN A 13 -15.14 -1.60 12.16
CA GLN A 13 -15.52 -0.62 11.16
C GLN A 13 -14.46 -0.51 10.05
N PHE A 14 -13.17 -0.55 10.40
CA PHE A 14 -12.09 -0.55 9.43
C PHE A 14 -12.15 -1.78 8.51
N ARG A 15 -12.32 -2.98 9.08
CA ARG A 15 -12.44 -4.22 8.29
C ARG A 15 -13.64 -4.17 7.36
N ALA A 16 -14.80 -3.78 7.88
CA ALA A 16 -16.01 -3.64 7.09
C ALA A 16 -15.81 -2.66 5.93
N ARG A 17 -15.13 -1.53 6.18
CA ARG A 17 -14.83 -0.55 5.14
C ARG A 17 -13.88 -1.08 4.08
N VAL A 18 -12.85 -1.86 4.44
CA VAL A 18 -11.96 -2.54 3.47
C VAL A 18 -12.76 -3.47 2.55
N MET A 19 -13.71 -4.24 3.10
CA MET A 19 -14.56 -5.12 2.30
C MET A 19 -15.50 -4.33 1.37
N GLN A 20 -16.04 -3.19 1.84
CA GLN A 20 -16.84 -2.29 1.02
C GLN A 20 -16.03 -1.69 -0.14
N ILE A 21 -14.77 -1.30 0.10
CA ILE A 21 -13.86 -0.86 -0.96
C ILE A 21 -13.69 -1.97 -1.99
N CYS A 22 -13.47 -3.21 -1.54
CA CYS A 22 -13.30 -4.32 -2.46
C CYS A 22 -14.55 -4.53 -3.32
N ALA A 23 -15.74 -4.50 -2.73
CA ALA A 23 -17.00 -4.58 -3.47
C ALA A 23 -17.14 -3.44 -4.49
N ALA A 24 -16.87 -2.20 -4.09
CA ALA A 24 -16.98 -1.02 -4.95
C ALA A 24 -16.00 -1.04 -6.14
N LEU A 25 -14.83 -1.65 -5.96
CA LEU A 25 -13.78 -1.75 -6.98
C LEU A 25 -13.80 -3.07 -7.77
N ASN A 26 -14.83 -3.91 -7.54
CA ASN A 26 -14.93 -5.26 -8.12
C ASN A 26 -13.70 -6.13 -7.83
N TRP A 27 -13.24 -6.08 -6.60
CA TRP A 27 -12.10 -6.80 -6.06
C TRP A 27 -12.55 -7.94 -5.14
N SER A 28 -11.76 -9.00 -5.14
CA SER A 28 -11.98 -10.18 -4.28
C SER A 28 -11.39 -10.01 -2.88
N GLU A 29 -11.65 -10.97 -1.99
CA GLU A 29 -11.06 -11.04 -0.64
C GLU A 29 -9.52 -11.07 -0.67
N GLN A 30 -8.93 -11.59 -1.75
CA GLN A 30 -7.48 -11.58 -1.91
C GLN A 30 -6.92 -10.15 -2.02
N HIS A 31 -7.65 -9.26 -2.69
CA HIS A 31 -7.29 -7.84 -2.77
C HIS A 31 -7.43 -7.14 -1.42
N ALA A 32 -8.41 -7.53 -0.59
CA ALA A 32 -8.51 -7.02 0.77
C ALA A 32 -7.23 -7.34 1.56
N ASN A 33 -6.74 -8.58 1.45
CA ASN A 33 -5.49 -9.00 2.08
C ASN A 33 -4.27 -8.23 1.54
N TRP A 34 -4.20 -7.99 0.22
CA TRP A 34 -3.15 -7.16 -0.38
C TRP A 34 -3.19 -5.72 0.10
N LEU A 35 -4.38 -5.12 0.18
CA LEU A 35 -4.55 -3.75 0.64
C LEU A 35 -4.12 -3.62 2.10
N MET A 36 -4.49 -4.58 2.95
CA MET A 36 -4.03 -4.63 4.34
C MET A 36 -2.50 -4.76 4.43
N ALA A 37 -1.87 -5.57 3.58
CA ALA A 37 -0.42 -5.73 3.54
C ALA A 37 0.30 -4.43 3.10
N CYS A 38 -0.19 -3.76 2.06
CA CYS A 38 0.30 -2.45 1.65
C CYS A 38 0.18 -1.43 2.78
N MET A 39 -0.99 -1.34 3.43
CA MET A 39 -1.17 -0.41 4.56
C MET A 39 -0.28 -0.74 5.76
N ALA A 40 -0.06 -2.03 6.05
CA ALA A 40 0.87 -2.46 7.08
C ALA A 40 2.32 -2.09 6.75
N PHE A 41 2.71 -2.14 5.48
CA PHE A 41 4.05 -1.71 5.06
C PHE A 41 4.21 -0.19 5.20
N GLU A 42 3.29 0.56 4.59
CA GLU A 42 3.33 2.03 4.48
C GLU A 42 3.17 2.75 5.83
N SER A 43 2.38 2.19 6.75
CA SER A 43 2.15 2.77 8.08
C SER A 43 3.02 2.16 9.20
N GLY A 44 3.97 1.28 8.86
CA GLY A 44 4.79 0.59 9.86
C GLY A 44 3.96 -0.28 10.82
N GLU A 45 2.96 -1.00 10.30
CA GLU A 45 2.03 -1.90 11.01
C GLU A 45 1.11 -1.20 12.04
N SER A 46 1.07 0.12 12.03
CA SER A 46 0.26 0.90 12.97
C SER A 46 -1.17 1.13 12.48
N PHE A 47 -1.39 1.13 11.16
CA PHE A 47 -2.67 1.50 10.53
C PHE A 47 -3.17 2.88 10.97
N LYS A 48 -2.25 3.76 11.38
CA LYS A 48 -2.57 5.12 11.79
C LYS A 48 -2.64 6.08 10.59
N PRO A 49 -3.51 7.09 10.64
CA PRO A 49 -3.73 8.01 9.54
C PRO A 49 -2.65 9.10 9.44
N ASP A 50 -1.82 9.25 10.47
CA ASP A 50 -0.88 10.36 10.68
C ASP A 50 0.59 9.95 10.60
N VAL A 51 0.90 8.70 10.21
CA VAL A 51 2.28 8.22 10.08
C VAL A 51 2.99 9.02 9.00
N LYS A 52 4.01 9.78 9.38
CA LYS A 52 4.82 10.59 8.46
C LYS A 52 6.03 9.81 7.98
N ASN A 53 6.35 9.95 6.71
CA ASN A 53 7.56 9.40 6.14
C ASN A 53 8.82 9.98 6.80
N ALA A 54 9.72 9.12 7.26
CA ALA A 54 10.96 9.54 7.95
C ALA A 54 11.98 10.24 7.04
N ALA A 55 11.89 10.07 5.71
CA ALA A 55 12.80 10.70 4.75
C ALA A 55 12.39 12.13 4.35
N GLY A 56 11.33 12.69 4.96
CA GLY A 56 10.93 14.09 4.76
C GLY A 56 10.18 14.36 3.45
N SER A 57 9.70 13.33 2.76
CA SER A 57 8.90 13.48 1.52
C SER A 57 7.54 14.14 1.73
N GLY A 58 7.07 14.23 2.98
CA GLY A 58 5.72 14.69 3.33
C GLY A 58 4.63 13.66 3.01
N ALA A 59 5.01 12.42 2.71
CA ALA A 59 4.07 11.32 2.55
C ALA A 59 3.46 10.93 3.90
N THR A 60 2.14 10.73 3.95
CA THR A 60 1.43 10.51 5.22
C THR A 60 0.33 9.45 5.16
N GLY A 61 0.17 8.70 6.26
CA GLY A 61 -0.98 7.87 6.54
C GLY A 61 -0.92 6.47 5.95
N LEU A 62 -2.10 5.86 5.80
CA LEU A 62 -2.31 4.44 5.51
C LEU A 62 -1.58 3.95 4.26
N ILE A 63 -1.50 4.76 3.22
CA ILE A 63 -0.78 4.42 1.97
C ILE A 63 0.32 5.43 1.63
N GLN A 64 0.79 6.21 2.63
CA GLN A 64 1.75 7.28 2.47
C GLN A 64 1.36 8.25 1.32
N PHE A 65 0.19 8.88 1.44
CA PHE A 65 -0.27 9.85 0.45
C PHE A 65 0.74 10.97 0.27
N MET A 66 1.21 11.19 -0.96
CA MET A 66 2.06 12.34 -1.28
C MET A 66 1.25 13.66 -1.27
N PRO A 67 1.87 14.82 -0.93
CA PRO A 67 1.15 16.09 -0.88
C PRO A 67 0.42 16.46 -2.19
N SER A 68 1.01 16.16 -3.35
CA SER A 68 0.37 16.36 -4.65
C SER A 68 -0.83 15.44 -4.88
N THR A 69 -0.74 14.19 -4.42
CA THR A 69 -1.82 13.21 -4.50
C THR A 69 -2.99 13.64 -3.63
N ALA A 70 -2.74 14.07 -2.39
CA ALA A 70 -3.78 14.58 -1.50
C ALA A 70 -4.55 15.75 -2.15
N ARG A 71 -3.84 16.71 -2.77
CA ARG A 71 -4.48 17.81 -3.52
C ARG A 71 -5.32 17.32 -4.70
N GLY A 72 -4.80 16.37 -5.48
CA GLY A 72 -5.53 15.78 -6.61
C GLY A 72 -6.81 15.04 -6.19
N LEU A 73 -6.86 14.54 -4.95
CA LEU A 73 -8.05 13.91 -4.36
C LEU A 73 -9.01 14.92 -3.69
N GLY A 74 -8.74 16.22 -3.82
CA GLY A 74 -9.57 17.29 -3.24
C GLY A 74 -9.38 17.47 -1.73
N THR A 75 -8.21 17.12 -1.19
CA THR A 75 -7.89 17.25 0.24
C THR A 75 -6.46 17.77 0.46
N SER A 76 -5.96 17.70 1.70
CA SER A 76 -4.59 18.07 2.06
C SER A 76 -3.99 17.04 3.03
N ILE A 77 -2.66 17.04 3.15
CA ILE A 77 -1.98 16.17 4.12
C ILE A 77 -2.44 16.49 5.54
N MET A 78 -2.57 17.77 5.90
CA MET A 78 -3.06 18.18 7.21
C MET A 78 -4.48 17.66 7.49
N ALA A 79 -5.36 17.68 6.49
CA ALA A 79 -6.70 17.11 6.63
C ALA A 79 -6.67 15.59 6.78
N LEU A 80 -5.85 14.88 5.98
CA LEU A 80 -5.68 13.43 6.06
C LEU A 80 -5.13 12.98 7.43
N GLU A 81 -4.19 13.73 8.00
CA GLU A 81 -3.60 13.48 9.32
C GLU A 81 -4.62 13.56 10.46
N LEU A 82 -5.60 14.45 10.34
CA LEU A 82 -6.64 14.68 11.36
C LEU A 82 -7.85 13.74 11.22
N MET A 83 -7.88 12.89 10.19
CA MET A 83 -8.94 11.90 10.02
C MET A 83 -8.75 10.72 10.98
N THR A 84 -9.81 9.96 11.21
CA THR A 84 -9.66 8.59 11.71
C THR A 84 -9.13 7.69 10.60
N SER A 85 -8.53 6.56 10.95
CA SER A 85 -8.10 5.56 9.96
C SER A 85 -9.25 5.13 9.05
N GLU A 86 -10.46 4.97 9.58
CA GLU A 86 -11.66 4.60 8.82
C GLU A 86 -12.07 5.67 7.80
N LYS A 87 -12.03 6.95 8.18
CA LYS A 87 -12.32 8.05 7.23
C LYS A 87 -11.25 8.17 6.15
N GLN A 88 -9.99 7.89 6.50
CA GLN A 88 -8.91 7.93 5.52
C GLN A 88 -9.07 6.84 4.44
N LEU A 89 -9.74 5.71 4.74
CA LEU A 89 -10.05 4.68 3.76
C LEU A 89 -10.93 5.18 2.61
N ASP A 90 -11.74 6.23 2.79
CA ASP A 90 -12.50 6.83 1.69
C ASP A 90 -11.57 7.44 0.63
N TYR A 91 -10.42 7.96 1.06
CA TYR A 91 -9.40 8.48 0.16
C TYR A 91 -8.53 7.37 -0.44
N VAL A 92 -8.34 6.27 0.29
CA VAL A 92 -7.71 5.05 -0.24
C VAL A 92 -8.55 4.49 -1.40
N GLU A 93 -9.87 4.43 -1.25
CA GLU A 93 -10.78 4.02 -2.34
C GLU A 93 -10.64 4.93 -3.57
N LYS A 94 -10.75 6.25 -3.37
CA LYS A 94 -10.62 7.24 -4.46
C LYS A 94 -9.28 7.13 -5.17
N TYR A 95 -8.21 6.89 -4.41
CA TYR A 95 -6.86 6.72 -4.93
C TYR A 95 -6.73 5.48 -5.82
N PHE A 96 -7.27 4.35 -5.40
CA PHE A 96 -7.15 3.10 -6.14
C PHE A 96 -8.13 2.95 -7.31
N LYS A 97 -9.24 3.69 -7.31
CA LYS A 97 -10.26 3.68 -8.37
C LYS A 97 -9.71 3.71 -9.82
N PRO A 98 -8.75 4.59 -10.21
CA PRO A 98 -8.19 4.59 -11.56
C PRO A 98 -7.35 3.35 -11.91
N TYR A 99 -6.84 2.62 -10.92
CA TYR A 99 -5.98 1.44 -11.10
C TYR A 99 -6.74 0.12 -10.96
N ALA A 100 -7.96 0.14 -10.41
CA ALA A 100 -8.69 -1.04 -9.94
C ALA A 100 -8.72 -2.21 -10.93
N ARG A 101 -8.99 -1.93 -12.22
CA ARG A 101 -9.07 -2.95 -13.27
C ARG A 101 -7.73 -3.56 -13.70
N ARG A 102 -6.61 -2.93 -13.33
CA ARG A 102 -5.25 -3.37 -13.68
C ARG A 102 -4.53 -4.05 -12.52
N ILE A 103 -5.14 -4.09 -11.33
CA ILE A 103 -4.56 -4.73 -10.15
C ILE A 103 -4.93 -6.20 -10.20
N ASN A 104 -3.99 -7.05 -10.59
CA ASN A 104 -4.16 -8.50 -10.67
C ASN A 104 -3.24 -9.27 -9.71
N SER A 105 -2.38 -8.55 -8.97
CA SER A 105 -1.43 -9.10 -8.01
C SER A 105 -1.16 -8.12 -6.86
N LEU A 106 -0.54 -8.63 -5.78
CA LEU A 106 0.00 -7.79 -4.71
C LEU A 106 0.99 -6.75 -5.26
N SER A 107 1.86 -7.15 -6.18
CA SER A 107 2.85 -6.26 -6.79
C SER A 107 2.20 -5.18 -7.64
N ASP A 108 1.10 -5.45 -8.35
CA ASP A 108 0.34 -4.41 -9.07
C ASP A 108 -0.26 -3.38 -8.10
N MET A 109 -0.86 -3.84 -7.01
CA MET A 109 -1.40 -2.96 -5.99
C MET A 109 -0.30 -2.09 -5.37
N TYR A 110 0.86 -2.68 -5.09
CA TYR A 110 1.99 -1.93 -4.56
C TYR A 110 2.60 -0.98 -5.58
N MET A 111 2.67 -1.36 -6.86
CA MET A 111 3.12 -0.45 -7.92
C MET A 111 2.18 0.73 -8.09
N ALA A 112 0.89 0.59 -7.82
CA ALA A 112 0.01 1.76 -7.80
C ALA A 112 0.49 2.79 -6.77
N ILE A 113 0.95 2.35 -5.59
CA ILE A 113 1.51 3.22 -4.53
C ILE A 113 2.89 3.76 -4.89
N LEU A 114 3.82 2.86 -5.22
CA LEU A 114 5.24 3.19 -5.37
C LEU A 114 5.56 3.85 -6.71
N LEU A 115 5.05 3.29 -7.82
CA LEU A 115 5.46 3.68 -9.17
C LEU A 115 4.37 3.31 -10.22
N PRO A 116 3.26 4.08 -10.31
CA PRO A 116 2.05 3.70 -11.04
C PRO A 116 2.23 3.25 -12.50
N LYS A 117 3.30 3.71 -13.17
CA LYS A 117 3.62 3.30 -14.54
C LYS A 117 3.91 1.80 -14.69
N TYR A 118 4.25 1.09 -13.62
CA TYR A 118 4.55 -0.36 -13.62
C TYR A 118 3.39 -1.27 -13.20
N VAL A 119 2.19 -0.71 -12.98
CA VAL A 119 0.99 -1.53 -12.76
C VAL A 119 0.75 -2.40 -14.01
N GLY A 120 0.66 -3.71 -13.85
CA GLY A 120 0.54 -4.68 -14.95
C GLY A 120 1.85 -5.02 -15.68
N ALA A 121 2.99 -4.43 -15.29
CA ALA A 121 4.30 -4.86 -15.79
C ALA A 121 4.69 -6.24 -15.22
N GLY A 122 5.57 -6.96 -15.91
CA GLY A 122 6.11 -8.23 -15.41
C GLY A 122 6.96 -8.07 -14.14
N GLU A 123 7.09 -9.14 -13.36
CA GLU A 123 7.81 -9.14 -12.08
C GLU A 123 9.31 -8.78 -12.21
N ASP A 124 9.93 -9.10 -13.34
CA ASP A 124 11.34 -8.80 -13.64
C ASP A 124 11.54 -7.39 -14.21
N ALA A 125 10.48 -6.58 -14.31
CA ALA A 125 10.60 -5.20 -14.78
C ALA A 125 11.52 -4.40 -13.84
N ILE A 126 12.56 -3.79 -14.43
CA ILE A 126 13.51 -2.95 -13.70
C ILE A 126 12.84 -1.61 -13.38
N LEU A 127 12.72 -1.30 -12.10
CA LEU A 127 12.19 -0.03 -11.59
C LEU A 127 13.30 1.02 -11.46
N PHE A 128 14.44 0.59 -10.95
CA PHE A 128 15.63 1.42 -10.70
C PHE A 128 16.89 0.62 -11.02
N SER A 129 17.87 1.25 -11.68
CA SER A 129 19.14 0.60 -12.02
C SER A 129 20.36 1.51 -11.88
N ASP A 130 20.15 2.81 -11.66
CA ASP A 130 21.22 3.78 -11.47
C ASP A 130 20.72 5.08 -10.80
N GLY A 131 21.63 6.03 -10.63
CA GLY A 131 21.30 7.40 -10.26
C GLY A 131 20.77 7.58 -8.84
N VAL A 132 20.15 8.72 -8.61
CA VAL A 132 19.58 9.09 -7.29
C VAL A 132 18.47 8.13 -6.90
N ALA A 133 17.62 7.75 -7.85
CA ALA A 133 16.47 6.88 -7.61
C ALA A 133 16.91 5.49 -7.11
N TYR A 134 17.93 4.88 -7.74
CA TYR A 134 18.50 3.64 -7.22
C TYR A 134 19.12 3.85 -5.83
N ARG A 135 19.95 4.88 -5.62
CA ARG A 135 20.60 5.11 -4.31
C ARG A 135 19.59 5.28 -3.16
N GLN A 136 18.48 5.96 -3.41
CA GLN A 136 17.41 6.13 -2.41
C GLN A 136 16.66 4.82 -2.12
N ASN A 137 16.66 3.88 -3.06
CA ASN A 137 15.93 2.62 -2.96
C ASN A 137 16.84 1.40 -2.82
N ALA A 138 18.17 1.58 -2.68
CA ALA A 138 19.17 0.49 -2.73
C ALA A 138 18.92 -0.61 -1.70
N GLY A 139 18.23 -0.31 -0.59
CA GLY A 139 17.79 -1.31 0.38
C GLY A 139 16.67 -2.25 -0.10
N LEU A 140 16.24 -2.15 -1.36
CA LEU A 140 15.33 -3.06 -2.04
C LEU A 140 16.07 -4.01 -3.00
N ASP A 141 17.29 -3.71 -3.43
CA ASP A 141 18.10 -4.62 -4.27
C ASP A 141 18.55 -5.81 -3.41
N ALA A 142 17.87 -6.95 -3.59
CA ALA A 142 18.01 -8.10 -2.70
C ALA A 142 19.20 -8.98 -3.11
N ASN A 143 19.46 -9.09 -4.40
CA ASN A 143 20.55 -9.89 -4.95
C ASN A 143 21.86 -9.09 -5.14
N ARG A 144 21.81 -7.77 -4.97
CA ARG A 144 22.92 -6.81 -5.10
C ARG A 144 23.49 -6.76 -6.52
N ASP A 145 22.64 -6.93 -7.53
CA ASP A 145 23.05 -6.88 -8.95
C ASP A 145 23.05 -5.47 -9.55
N GLY A 146 22.71 -4.45 -8.75
CA GLY A 146 22.63 -3.06 -9.19
C GLY A 146 21.28 -2.69 -9.80
N LYS A 147 20.28 -3.57 -9.75
CA LYS A 147 18.94 -3.33 -10.26
C LYS A 147 17.92 -3.65 -9.16
N ILE A 148 16.81 -2.93 -9.21
CA ILE A 148 15.64 -3.18 -8.35
C ILE A 148 14.49 -3.53 -9.28
N THR A 149 14.08 -4.79 -9.23
CA THR A 149 12.92 -5.30 -9.96
C THR A 149 11.61 -4.99 -9.24
N LYS A 150 10.49 -5.10 -9.98
CA LYS A 150 9.14 -5.03 -9.39
C LYS A 150 8.95 -6.07 -8.28
N LYS A 151 9.47 -7.28 -8.49
CA LYS A 151 9.46 -8.36 -7.49
C LYS A 151 10.18 -7.96 -6.21
N GLU A 152 11.39 -7.44 -6.34
CA GLU A 152 12.23 -7.04 -5.20
C GLU A 152 11.62 -5.88 -4.42
N ALA A 153 11.10 -4.87 -5.13
CA ALA A 153 10.40 -3.76 -4.48
C ALA A 153 9.19 -4.24 -3.67
N THR A 154 8.50 -5.28 -4.14
CA THR A 154 7.31 -5.84 -3.48
C THR A 154 7.65 -6.80 -2.33
N ALA A 155 8.87 -7.32 -2.24
CA ALA A 155 9.23 -8.38 -1.29
C ALA A 155 8.93 -8.02 0.18
N LYS A 156 9.12 -6.76 0.58
CA LYS A 156 8.80 -6.31 1.94
C LYS A 156 7.29 -6.26 2.20
N VAL A 157 6.48 -5.96 1.19
CA VAL A 157 5.01 -6.00 1.28
C VAL A 157 4.53 -7.46 1.34
N GLN A 158 5.12 -8.36 0.55
CA GLN A 158 4.83 -9.79 0.64
C GLN A 158 5.11 -10.32 2.06
N ALA A 159 6.25 -9.92 2.66
CA ALA A 159 6.53 -10.26 4.05
C ALA A 159 5.49 -9.72 5.05
N LYS A 160 4.89 -8.55 4.79
CA LYS A 160 3.76 -8.04 5.59
C LYS A 160 2.49 -8.87 5.38
N LEU A 161 2.21 -9.33 4.18
CA LEU A 161 1.08 -10.22 3.92
C LEU A 161 1.24 -11.52 4.71
N ASP A 162 2.38 -12.19 4.57
CA ASP A 162 2.67 -13.47 5.23
C ASP A 162 2.62 -13.33 6.76
N LYS A 163 3.16 -12.23 7.30
CA LYS A 163 3.07 -11.92 8.74
C LYS A 163 1.62 -11.68 9.16
N GLY A 164 0.87 -10.88 8.41
CA GLY A 164 -0.52 -10.53 8.71
C GLY A 164 -1.47 -11.72 8.73
N MET A 165 -1.15 -12.79 8.00
CA MET A 165 -1.92 -14.03 7.96
C MET A 165 -1.65 -14.99 9.12
N ARG A 166 -0.66 -14.72 9.98
CA ARG A 166 -0.41 -15.56 11.17
C ARG A 166 -1.56 -15.45 12.16
N ALA A 167 -1.82 -16.53 12.90
CA ALA A 167 -2.93 -16.66 13.84
C ALA A 167 -3.08 -15.48 14.83
N GLN A 168 -1.96 -14.84 15.22
CA GLN A 168 -1.95 -13.69 16.11
C GLN A 168 -2.48 -12.38 15.49
N TYR A 169 -2.51 -12.27 14.16
CA TYR A 169 -2.88 -11.05 13.43
C TYR A 169 -4.10 -11.22 12.53
N VAL A 170 -4.29 -12.41 11.96
CA VAL A 170 -5.42 -12.71 11.07
C VAL A 170 -6.72 -12.73 11.87
N LEU A 171 -7.78 -12.21 11.28
CA LEU A 171 -9.15 -12.38 11.77
C LEU A 171 -10.02 -12.99 10.68
#